data_AF-A0A924SS69-F1
#
_entry.id   AF-A0A924SS69-F1
#
_cell.length_a   1.000
_cell.length_b   1.000
_cell.length_c   1.000
_cell.angle_alpha   90.00
_cell.angle_beta   90.00
_cell.angle_gamma   90.00
#
_symmetry.space_group_name_H-M   'P 1'
#
loop_
_entity.id
_entity.type
_entity.pdbx_description
1 polymer ?
#
loop_
_entity_poly.entity_id
_entity_poly.type
_entity_poly.pdbx_seq_one_letter_code
_entity_poly.pdbx_strand_id
1 'polypeptide(L)'
;MDEKNIIGLDDPTDGKDSLAQRKTQLKRQADFYRVGIVHSKASIKQSARPEALFHRAIDHASWAIRSRIDSVLRPTGINVASVMPYAVSLLGLLRKRKLMKPALGVLAAAAGVAVYVWQRRTNTVH
;
A
#
# COMPACT_ATOMS: atom_id res chain seq x y z
N MET A 1 -62.28 -1.17 -11.42
CA MET A 1 -62.00 -2.27 -12.37
C MET A 1 -60.89 -1.77 -13.26
N ASP A 2 -59.67 -2.01 -12.77
CA ASP A 2 -58.40 -1.63 -13.38
C ASP A 2 -58.02 -2.66 -14.45
N GLU A 3 -57.87 -2.21 -15.69
CA GLU A 3 -57.22 -2.98 -16.74
C GLU A 3 -56.16 -2.11 -17.41
N LYS A 4 -55.05 -1.93 -16.69
CA LYS A 4 -53.84 -1.32 -17.24
C LYS A 4 -53.12 -2.37 -18.05
N ASN A 5 -53.33 -2.31 -19.37
CA ASN A 5 -52.49 -2.77 -20.46
C ASN A 5 -51.09 -3.29 -20.01
N ILE A 6 -51.00 -4.62 -19.79
CA ILE A 6 -49.80 -5.38 -19.43
C ILE A 6 -49.31 -6.12 -20.68
N ILE A 7 -49.01 -5.45 -21.79
CA ILE A 7 -48.15 -6.00 -22.84
C ILE A 7 -47.38 -4.81 -23.43
N GLY A 8 -46.05 -4.85 -23.31
CA GLY A 8 -45.14 -3.88 -23.90
C GLY A 8 -45.29 -3.84 -25.41
N LEU A 9 -46.06 -2.85 -25.88
CA LEU A 9 -46.00 -2.37 -27.25
C LEU A 9 -45.24 -1.06 -27.21
N ASP A 10 -43.94 -1.16 -27.44
CA ASP A 10 -43.05 -0.03 -27.64
C ASP A 10 -43.59 0.77 -28.84
N ASP A 11 -44.07 1.97 -28.58
CA ASP A 11 -44.39 2.93 -29.62
C ASP A 11 -43.09 3.15 -30.44
N PRO A 12 -43.10 3.12 -31.79
CA PRO A 12 -41.89 3.33 -32.60
C PRO A 12 -41.21 4.70 -32.39
N THR A 13 -41.83 5.58 -31.60
CA THR A 13 -41.26 6.82 -31.07
C THR A 13 -40.43 6.65 -29.77
N ASP A 14 -40.66 5.58 -28.98
CA ASP A 14 -39.96 5.24 -27.72
C ASP A 14 -38.50 4.81 -27.92
N GLY A 15 -38.18 4.24 -29.10
CA GLY A 15 -36.79 3.97 -29.48
C GLY A 15 -35.93 5.23 -29.51
N LYS A 16 -36.49 6.39 -29.87
CA LYS A 16 -35.75 7.66 -29.92
C LYS A 16 -35.58 8.26 -28.53
N ASP A 17 -36.61 8.17 -27.68
CA ASP A 17 -36.56 8.66 -26.30
C ASP A 17 -35.66 7.79 -25.41
N SER A 18 -35.69 6.46 -25.56
CA SER A 18 -34.77 5.55 -24.88
C SER A 18 -33.31 5.75 -25.32
N LEU A 19 -33.05 6.01 -26.61
CA LEU A 19 -31.71 6.36 -27.11
C LEU A 19 -31.24 7.73 -26.59
N ALA A 20 -32.13 8.73 -26.53
CA ALA A 20 -31.81 10.04 -25.96
C ALA A 20 -31.48 9.96 -24.46
N GLN A 21 -32.20 9.13 -23.72
CA GLN A 21 -31.92 8.86 -22.31
C GLN A 21 -30.58 8.15 -22.12
N ARG A 22 -30.27 7.10 -22.89
CA ARG A 22 -28.98 6.39 -22.85
C ARG A 22 -27.81 7.32 -23.21
N LYS A 23 -27.98 8.18 -24.23
CA LYS A 23 -26.97 9.17 -24.61
C LYS A 23 -26.71 10.18 -23.48
N THR A 24 -27.76 10.59 -22.77
CA THR A 24 -27.64 11.49 -21.61
C THR A 24 -26.91 10.80 -20.45
N GLN A 25 -27.22 9.53 -20.17
CA GLN A 25 -26.50 8.75 -19.17
C GLN A 25 -25.01 8.56 -19.54
N LEU A 26 -24.71 8.26 -20.81
CA LEU A 26 -23.34 8.08 -21.27
C LEU A 26 -22.52 9.38 -21.16
N LYS A 27 -23.13 10.53 -21.47
CA LYS A 27 -22.48 11.84 -21.25
C LYS A 27 -22.17 12.06 -19.78
N ARG A 28 -23.12 11.78 -18.88
CA ARG A 28 -22.89 11.87 -17.43
C ARG A 28 -21.75 10.94 -17.00
N GLN A 29 -21.74 9.69 -17.45
CA GLN A 29 -20.65 8.75 -17.16
C GLN A 29 -19.29 9.23 -17.68
N ALA A 30 -19.25 9.80 -18.89
CA ALA A 30 -18.04 10.36 -19.46
C ALA A 30 -17.51 11.56 -18.65
N ASP A 31 -18.40 12.45 -18.20
CA ASP A 31 -18.05 13.58 -17.35
C ASP A 31 -17.52 13.11 -15.98
N PHE A 32 -18.17 12.11 -15.37
CA PHE A 32 -17.68 11.48 -14.14
C PHE A 32 -16.31 10.84 -14.31
N TYR A 33 -16.09 10.12 -15.43
CA TYR A 33 -14.79 9.50 -15.72
C TYR A 33 -13.68 10.54 -15.84
N ARG A 34 -13.93 11.65 -16.54
CA ARG A 34 -12.97 12.76 -16.70
C ARG A 34 -12.60 13.42 -15.38
N VAL A 35 -13.57 13.64 -14.50
CA VAL A 35 -13.31 14.16 -13.15
C VAL A 35 -12.52 13.14 -12.32
N GLY A 36 -12.86 11.86 -12.42
CA GLY A 36 -12.18 10.77 -11.73
C GLY A 36 -10.69 10.65 -12.08
N ILE A 37 -10.32 10.73 -13.37
CA ILE A 37 -8.92 10.67 -13.80
C ILE A 37 -8.11 11.89 -13.34
N VAL A 38 -8.69 13.09 -13.37
CA VAL A 38 -8.02 14.31 -12.92
C VAL A 38 -7.80 14.28 -11.41
N HIS A 39 -8.81 13.86 -10.64
CA HIS A 39 -8.70 13.68 -9.20
C HIS A 39 -7.65 12.63 -8.82
N SER A 40 -7.67 11.48 -9.49
CA SER A 40 -6.68 10.41 -9.27
C SER A 40 -5.27 10.88 -9.60
N LYS A 41 -5.08 11.63 -10.69
CA LYS A 41 -3.78 12.20 -11.04
C LYS A 41 -3.29 13.20 -9.99
N ALA A 42 -4.19 14.03 -9.46
CA ALA A 42 -3.87 14.97 -8.40
C ALA A 42 -3.51 14.25 -7.09
N SER A 43 -4.23 13.19 -6.71
CA SER A 43 -3.94 12.40 -5.51
C SER A 43 -2.62 11.63 -5.64
N ILE A 44 -2.33 11.07 -6.81
CA ILE A 44 -1.04 10.42 -7.10
C ILE A 44 0.09 11.45 -7.03
N LYS A 45 -0.06 12.63 -7.64
CA LYS A 45 0.98 13.68 -7.58
C LYS A 45 1.21 14.18 -6.16
N GLN A 46 0.16 14.28 -5.34
CA GLN A 46 0.26 14.68 -3.94
C GLN A 46 0.92 13.58 -3.08
N SER A 47 0.58 12.32 -3.32
CA SER A 47 1.11 11.18 -2.57
C SER A 47 2.52 10.75 -3.01
N ALA A 48 2.92 11.09 -4.23
CA ALA A 48 4.27 10.90 -4.74
C ALA A 48 5.25 11.98 -4.27
N ARG A 49 4.79 12.98 -3.49
CA ARG A 49 5.70 13.95 -2.87
C ARG A 49 6.69 13.21 -1.96
N PRO A 50 7.99 13.51 -2.05
CA PRO A 50 9.02 12.79 -1.32
C PRO A 50 8.79 12.83 0.19
N GLU A 51 8.23 13.92 0.72
CA GLU A 51 7.86 14.04 2.12
C GLU A 51 6.74 13.04 2.49
N ALA A 52 5.71 12.90 1.64
CA ALA A 52 4.62 11.97 1.88
C ALA A 52 5.07 10.50 1.77
N LEU A 53 5.98 10.20 0.82
CA LEU A 53 6.61 8.89 0.71
C LEU A 53 7.45 8.56 1.93
N PHE A 54 8.22 9.52 2.44
CA PHE A 54 9.06 9.34 3.61
C PHE A 54 8.24 9.06 4.87
N HIS A 55 7.18 9.85 5.11
CA HIS A 55 6.31 9.62 6.27
C HIS A 55 5.63 8.26 6.18
N ARG A 56 5.06 7.89 5.01
CA ARG A 56 4.44 6.56 4.82
C ARG A 56 5.44 5.42 4.98
N ALA A 57 6.65 5.56 4.44
CA ALA A 57 7.69 4.55 4.56
C ALA A 57 8.12 4.38 6.02
N ILE A 58 8.26 5.47 6.78
CA ILE A 58 8.61 5.42 8.20
C ILE A 58 7.47 4.82 9.03
N ASP A 59 6.23 5.20 8.79
CA ASP A 59 5.08 4.70 9.53
C ASP A 59 4.90 3.19 9.30
N HIS A 60 4.97 2.75 8.03
CA HIS A 60 4.92 1.33 7.69
C HIS A 60 6.13 0.55 8.21
N ALA A 61 7.34 1.13 8.14
CA ALA A 61 8.53 0.51 8.70
C ALA A 61 8.43 0.38 10.22
N SER A 62 7.92 1.40 10.91
CA SER A 62 7.76 1.38 12.38
C SER A 62 6.78 0.29 12.82
N TRP A 63 5.67 0.11 12.10
CA TRP A 63 4.71 -0.96 12.39
C TRP A 63 5.26 -2.36 12.07
N ALA A 64 5.96 -2.51 10.94
CA ALA A 64 6.59 -3.78 10.56
C ALA A 64 7.73 -4.15 11.54
N ILE A 65 8.57 -3.19 11.92
CA ILE A 65 9.65 -3.40 12.89
C ILE A 65 9.06 -3.79 14.25
N ARG A 66 8.03 -3.08 14.73
CA ARG A 66 7.43 -3.38 16.03
C ARG A 66 6.77 -4.75 16.07
N SER A 67 6.00 -5.12 15.05
CA SER A 67 5.36 -6.45 14.95
C SER A 67 6.38 -7.58 14.81
N ARG A 68 7.49 -7.35 14.08
CA ARG A 68 8.55 -8.35 13.92
C ARG A 68 9.37 -8.53 15.20
N ILE A 69 9.72 -7.44 15.89
CA ILE A 69 10.41 -7.50 17.18
C ILE A 69 9.55 -8.24 18.21
N ASP A 70 8.26 -7.94 18.29
CA ASP A 70 7.35 -8.62 19.21
C ASP A 70 7.24 -10.12 18.88
N SER A 71 7.18 -10.48 17.59
CA SER A 71 7.12 -11.90 17.17
C SER A 71 8.40 -12.69 17.40
N VAL A 72 9.57 -12.04 17.35
CA VAL A 72 10.89 -12.70 17.53
C VAL A 72 11.26 -12.80 19.00
N LEU A 73 10.82 -11.84 19.84
CA LEU A 73 11.16 -11.84 21.26
C LEU A 73 10.17 -12.61 22.14
N ARG A 74 8.89 -12.69 21.77
CA ARG A 74 7.90 -13.52 22.51
C ARG A 74 8.31 -14.99 22.72
N PRO A 75 8.93 -15.70 21.75
CA PRO A 75 9.32 -17.10 21.96
C PRO A 75 10.66 -17.29 22.69
N THR A 76 11.45 -16.24 22.96
CA THR A 76 12.80 -16.38 23.55
C THR A 76 12.90 -15.97 25.01
N GLY A 77 11.83 -15.43 25.62
CA GLY A 77 11.82 -15.00 27.02
C GLY A 77 12.71 -13.79 27.33
N ILE A 78 13.38 -13.22 26.32
CA ILE A 78 14.26 -12.06 26.45
C ILE A 78 13.42 -10.79 26.22
N ASN A 79 13.45 -9.87 27.19
CA ASN A 79 12.69 -8.63 27.12
C ASN A 79 13.28 -7.68 26.06
N VAL A 80 12.42 -7.14 25.19
CA VAL A 80 12.78 -6.13 24.18
C VAL A 80 13.51 -4.94 24.83
N ALA A 81 13.07 -4.56 26.03
CA ALA A 81 13.64 -3.44 26.77
C ALA A 81 15.11 -3.66 27.20
N SER A 82 15.57 -4.91 27.38
CA SER A 82 16.95 -5.17 27.82
C SER A 82 17.95 -5.22 26.67
N VAL A 83 17.52 -5.62 25.47
CA VAL A 83 18.40 -5.69 24.28
C VAL A 83 18.47 -4.35 23.55
N MET A 84 17.42 -3.53 23.65
CA MET A 84 17.30 -2.26 22.93
C MET A 84 18.47 -1.27 23.17
N PRO A 85 19.00 -1.06 24.40
CA PRO A 85 20.11 -0.14 24.65
C PRO A 85 21.40 -0.55 23.91
N TYR A 86 21.66 -1.85 23.83
CA TYR A 86 22.84 -2.39 23.14
C TYR A 86 22.66 -2.34 21.62
N ALA A 87 21.45 -2.66 21.13
CA ALA A 87 21.11 -2.52 19.73
C ALA A 87 21.28 -1.06 19.27
N VAL A 88 20.76 -0.09 20.03
CA VAL A 88 20.90 1.35 19.74
C VAL A 88 22.37 1.78 19.74
N SER A 89 23.16 1.29 20.68
CA SER A 89 24.59 1.61 20.77
C SER A 89 25.38 1.09 19.58
N LEU A 90 25.16 -0.16 19.17
CA LEU A 90 25.78 -0.74 17.98
C LEU A 90 25.36 0.04 16.72
N LEU A 91 24.08 0.35 16.58
CA LEU A 91 23.55 1.12 15.44
C LEU A 91 24.13 2.54 15.40
N GLY A 92 24.32 3.18 16.56
CA GLY A 92 24.95 4.48 16.71
C GLY A 92 26.44 4.48 16.36
N LEU A 93 27.17 3.41 16.70
CA LEU A 93 28.57 3.23 16.33
C LEU A 93 28.75 3.03 14.82
N LEU A 94 27.84 2.28 14.18
CA LEU A 94 27.81 2.17 12.72
C LEU A 94 27.51 3.52 12.04
N ARG A 95 26.60 4.31 12.61
CA ARG A 95 26.20 5.63 12.06
C ARG A 95 27.30 6.69 12.18
N LYS A 96 28.04 6.76 13.31
CA LYS A 96 29.04 7.82 13.54
C LYS A 96 30.28 7.71 12.64
N ARG A 97 30.55 6.54 12.06
CA ARG A 97 31.80 6.30 11.33
C ARG A 97 31.87 6.91 9.92
N LYS A 98 30.94 7.80 9.52
CA LYS A 98 30.92 8.56 8.23
C LYS A 98 31.29 7.72 6.99
N LEU A 99 30.94 6.44 7.02
CA LEU A 99 31.38 5.42 6.07
C LEU A 99 30.29 5.25 4.98
N MET A 100 29.88 6.33 4.32
CA MET A 100 28.75 6.29 3.35
C MET A 100 29.01 5.37 2.13
N LYS A 101 30.27 5.11 1.76
CA LYS A 101 30.62 4.15 0.69
C LYS A 101 30.45 2.68 1.12
N PRO A 102 31.00 2.24 2.28
CA PRO A 102 30.79 0.88 2.76
C PRO A 102 29.45 0.66 3.47
N ALA A 103 28.71 1.71 3.80
CA ALA A 103 27.36 1.57 4.36
C ALA A 103 26.45 0.77 3.42
N LEU A 104 26.54 0.95 2.11
CA LEU A 104 25.82 0.14 1.13
C LEU A 104 26.23 -1.34 1.18
N GLY A 105 27.53 -1.62 1.33
CA GLY A 105 28.03 -3.00 1.46
C GLY A 105 27.59 -3.67 2.75
N VAL A 106 27.59 -2.93 3.88
CA VAL A 106 27.12 -3.45 5.17
C VAL A 106 25.61 -3.63 5.18
N LEU A 107 24.85 -2.72 4.55
CA LEU A 107 23.40 -2.83 4.44
C LEU A 107 23.01 -3.98 3.50
N ALA A 108 23.72 -4.16 2.39
CA ALA A 108 23.56 -5.31 1.50
C ALA A 108 23.94 -6.64 2.20
N ALA A 109 25.02 -6.65 2.98
CA ALA A 109 25.42 -7.83 3.75
C ALA A 109 24.39 -8.17 4.84
N ALA A 110 23.89 -7.17 5.58
CA ALA A 110 22.85 -7.35 6.58
C ALA A 110 21.53 -7.84 5.95
N ALA A 111 21.16 -7.28 4.79
CA ALA A 111 20.00 -7.75 4.03
C ALA A 111 20.20 -9.19 3.53
N GLY A 112 21.39 -9.54 3.04
CA GLY A 112 21.74 -10.89 2.61
C GLY A 112 21.67 -11.90 3.76
N VAL A 113 22.19 -11.55 4.94
CA VAL A 113 22.11 -12.39 6.14
C VAL A 113 20.65 -12.54 6.59
N ALA A 114 19.85 -11.47 6.56
CA ALA A 114 18.43 -11.54 6.89
C ALA A 114 17.65 -12.46 5.94
N VAL A 115 17.89 -12.36 4.63
CA VAL A 115 17.28 -13.24 3.62
C VAL A 115 17.73 -14.69 3.78
N TYR A 116 19.00 -14.93 4.05
CA TYR A 116 19.54 -16.27 4.27
C TYR A 116 18.90 -16.95 5.49
N VAL A 117 18.79 -16.24 6.61
CA VAL A 117 18.13 -16.74 7.82
C VAL A 117 16.64 -16.99 7.57
N TRP A 118 15.98 -16.14 6.77
CA TRP A 118 14.57 -16.33 6.40
C TRP A 118 14.36 -17.58 5.55
N GLN A 119 15.19 -17.79 4.51
CA GLN A 119 15.13 -18.98 3.65
C GLN A 119 15.41 -20.28 4.42
N ARG A 120 16.36 -20.26 5.37
CA ARG A 120 16.64 -21.41 6.23
C ARG A 120 15.43 -21.78 7.09
N ARG A 121 14.70 -20.78 7.61
CA ARG A 121 13.51 -21.01 8.43
C ARG A 121 12.30 -21.49 7.62
N THR A 122 12.17 -21.10 6.36
CA THR A 122 11.08 -21.58 5.49
C THR A 122 11.33 -23.00 4.96
N ASN A 123 12.59 -23.38 4.73
CA ASN A 123 12.95 -24.72 4.25
C ASN A 123 12.89 -25.82 5.33
N THR A 124 12.81 -25.46 6.62
CA THR A 124 12.68 -26.42 7.73
C THR A 124 11.22 -26.73 8.10
N VAL A 125 10.24 -26.28 7.31
CA VAL A 125 8.79 -26.46 7.55
C VAL A 125 8.16 -27.46 6.55
N HIS A 126 8.98 -28.29 5.91
CA HIS A 126 8.55 -29.47 5.13
C HIS A 126 9.18 -30.72 5.74
#